data_AF-A0A7C6ZZ56-F1
#
_entry.id   AF-A0A7C6ZZ56-F1
#
_cell.length_a   1.000
_cell.length_b   1.000
_cell.length_c   1.000
_cell.angle_alpha   90.00
_cell.angle_beta   90.00
_cell.angle_gamma   90.00
#
_symmetry.space_group_name_H-M   'P 1'
#
loop_
_entity.id
_entity.type
_entity.pdbx_description
1 polymer ?
#
loop_
_entity_poly.entity_id
_entity_poly.type
_entity_poly.pdbx_seq_one_letter_code
_entity_poly.pdbx_strand_id
1 'polypeptide(L)'
;MRNSRPKPVAAAINRLPAVVLILAVAAFIAADLILGFDFNWVDYAIVIVLALYGLKGYMKGLINTVFSLVGYIAGLVAAYLFSPKLALVMQRSAIGQSVSKKLDELIPALSQIKNLSLAESRTLLSYADKIPELQAHLSENPLLRQVLSVTSAAADTGTMYPETVVTVNDLIVYTILNILAFLVIFLAVKLVILLIGKLLTKVLNSSAMIGTANRMGGMAIGFVEGILICYLVFVFVVPALGAVNIVKIPENYTQSIVLTWFNKLIALIIGA
;
A
#
# COMPACT_ATOMS: atom_id res chain seq x y z
N MET A 1 -18.42 41.69 -20.95
CA MET A 1 -18.00 40.44 -20.27
C MET A 1 -18.80 40.28 -18.98
N ARG A 2 -19.84 39.43 -18.97
CA ARG A 2 -20.75 39.30 -17.81
C ARG A 2 -20.22 38.24 -16.86
N ASN A 3 -19.65 38.72 -15.75
CA ASN A 3 -19.12 37.92 -14.65
C ASN A 3 -20.25 37.09 -14.01
N SER A 4 -20.28 35.80 -14.33
CA SER A 4 -21.32 34.88 -13.86
C SER A 4 -20.95 34.36 -12.47
N ARG A 5 -21.32 35.10 -11.42
CA ARG A 5 -21.27 34.56 -10.05
C ARG A 5 -22.15 33.30 -10.01
N PRO A 6 -21.68 32.16 -9.49
CA PRO A 6 -22.50 30.96 -9.39
C PRO A 6 -23.74 31.26 -8.55
N LYS A 7 -24.93 30.89 -9.04
CA LYS A 7 -26.20 31.05 -8.32
C LYS A 7 -26.08 30.40 -6.93
N PRO A 8 -26.62 31.00 -5.85
CA PRO A 8 -26.44 30.52 -4.47
C PRO A 8 -26.85 29.05 -4.26
N VAL A 9 -27.79 28.54 -5.07
CA VAL A 9 -28.23 27.14 -5.07
C VAL A 9 -27.14 26.17 -5.55
N ALA A 10 -26.32 26.53 -6.54
CA ALA A 10 -25.23 25.69 -7.03
C ALA A 10 -24.10 25.55 -5.99
N ALA A 11 -23.85 26.62 -5.22
CA ALA A 11 -22.89 26.60 -4.12
C ALA A 11 -23.40 25.78 -2.91
N ALA A 12 -24.71 25.77 -2.65
CA ALA A 12 -25.32 24.97 -1.60
C ALA A 12 -25.27 23.46 -1.90
N ILE A 13 -25.49 23.06 -3.16
CA ILE A 13 -25.46 21.63 -3.57
C ILE A 13 -24.07 21.01 -3.38
N ASN A 14 -22.99 21.76 -3.63
CA ASN A 14 -21.62 21.25 -3.45
C ASN A 14 -21.21 21.09 -1.97
N ARG A 15 -21.94 21.69 -1.01
CA ARG A 15 -21.67 21.55 0.43
C ARG A 15 -22.50 20.46 1.10
N LEU A 16 -23.51 19.90 0.42
CA LEU A 16 -24.38 18.86 0.96
C LEU A 16 -23.62 17.67 1.58
N PRO A 17 -22.61 17.06 0.93
CA PRO A 17 -21.87 15.93 1.50
C PRO A 17 -21.17 16.29 2.81
N ALA A 18 -20.53 17.47 2.85
CA ALA A 18 -19.82 17.95 4.04
C ALA A 18 -20.79 18.27 5.19
N VAL A 19 -21.95 18.87 4.90
CA VAL A 19 -22.98 19.15 5.91
C VAL A 19 -23.55 17.85 6.47
N VAL A 20 -23.84 16.85 5.63
CA VAL A 20 -24.31 15.53 6.10
C VAL A 20 -23.27 14.85 6.98
N LEU A 21 -21.97 14.96 6.64
CA LEU A 21 -20.90 14.43 7.47
C LEU A 21 -20.87 15.11 8.84
N ILE A 22 -20.92 16.44 8.87
CA ILE A 22 -20.90 17.23 10.11
C ILE A 22 -22.11 16.87 10.97
N LEU A 23 -23.31 16.75 10.37
CA LEU A 23 -24.52 16.35 11.09
C LEU A 23 -24.44 14.91 11.62
N ALA A 24 -23.89 13.98 10.85
CA ALA A 24 -23.72 12.60 11.29
C ALA A 24 -22.73 12.49 12.45
N VAL A 25 -21.60 13.21 12.38
CA VAL A 25 -20.62 13.27 13.47
C VAL A 25 -21.21 13.96 14.71
N ALA A 26 -21.95 15.06 14.54
CA ALA A 26 -22.61 15.74 15.64
C ALA A 26 -23.68 14.87 16.30
N ALA A 27 -24.48 14.13 15.51
CA ALA A 27 -25.46 13.18 16.03
C ALA A 27 -24.79 12.02 16.79
N PHE A 28 -23.65 11.54 16.31
CA PHE A 28 -22.87 10.52 17.00
C PHE A 28 -22.33 11.02 18.35
N ILE A 29 -21.75 12.22 18.39
CA ILE A 29 -21.27 12.84 19.64
C ILE A 29 -22.45 13.06 20.61
N ALA A 30 -23.59 13.55 20.12
CA ALA A 30 -24.78 13.71 20.94
C ALA A 30 -25.28 12.37 21.49
N ALA A 31 -25.25 11.31 20.69
CA ALA A 31 -25.61 9.97 21.13
C ALA A 31 -24.67 9.45 22.21
N ASP A 32 -23.36 9.67 22.09
CA ASP A 32 -22.38 9.33 23.13
C ASP A 32 -22.67 10.06 24.44
N LEU A 33 -22.93 11.38 24.38
CA LEU A 33 -23.26 12.18 25.56
C LEU A 33 -24.57 11.75 26.25
N ILE A 34 -25.54 11.26 25.48
CA ILE A 34 -26.85 10.83 26.00
C ILE A 34 -26.78 9.40 26.55
N LEU A 35 -26.04 8.51 25.87
CA LEU A 35 -26.00 7.08 26.18
C LEU A 35 -24.83 6.70 27.09
N GLY A 36 -23.86 7.60 27.29
CA GLY A 36 -22.72 7.42 28.19
C GLY A 36 -21.78 6.30 27.74
N PHE A 37 -21.37 6.28 26.47
CA PHE A 37 -20.48 5.22 25.97
C PHE A 37 -19.01 5.43 26.35
N ASP A 38 -18.64 6.50 27.07
CA ASP A 38 -17.27 6.81 27.51
C ASP A 38 -16.23 6.78 26.37
N PHE A 39 -16.59 7.21 25.16
CA PHE A 39 -15.67 7.23 24.02
C PHE A 39 -14.52 8.21 24.22
N ASN A 40 -13.33 7.78 23.82
CA ASN A 40 -12.16 8.65 23.81
C ASN A 40 -11.84 9.14 22.39
N TRP A 41 -10.84 10.03 22.27
CA TRP A 41 -10.50 10.66 21.00
C TRP A 41 -10.11 9.67 19.89
N VAL A 42 -9.61 8.47 20.23
CA VAL A 42 -9.27 7.42 19.27
C VAL A 42 -10.54 6.81 18.67
N ASP A 43 -11.56 6.57 19.49
CA ASP A 43 -12.87 6.10 19.03
C ASP A 43 -13.50 7.11 18.07
N TYR A 44 -13.47 8.40 18.44
CA TYR A 44 -13.91 9.49 17.56
C TYR A 44 -13.13 9.56 16.26
N ALA A 45 -11.81 9.38 16.30
CA ALA A 45 -10.97 9.36 15.10
C ALA A 45 -11.38 8.22 14.15
N ILE A 46 -11.63 7.02 14.67
CA ILE A 46 -12.09 5.87 13.89
C ILE A 46 -13.45 6.17 13.26
N VAL A 47 -14.41 6.68 14.04
CA VAL A 47 -15.75 7.01 13.54
C VAL A 47 -15.70 8.07 12.44
N ILE A 48 -14.85 9.09 12.57
CA ILE A 48 -14.63 10.10 11.53
C ILE A 48 -14.08 9.45 10.26
N VAL A 49 -13.09 8.57 10.36
CA VAL A 49 -12.55 7.85 9.20
C VAL A 49 -13.64 7.01 8.53
N LEU A 50 -14.42 6.24 9.30
CA LEU A 50 -15.53 5.44 8.78
C LEU A 50 -16.57 6.32 8.06
N ALA A 51 -16.95 7.45 8.65
CA ALA A 51 -17.90 8.38 8.07
C ALA A 51 -17.37 9.00 6.77
N LEU A 52 -16.08 9.36 6.71
CA LEU A 52 -15.42 9.88 5.51
C LEU A 52 -15.42 8.86 4.38
N TYR A 53 -15.09 7.60 4.66
CA TYR A 53 -15.09 6.53 3.66
C TYR A 53 -16.50 6.12 3.23
N GLY A 54 -17.46 6.07 4.14
CA GLY A 54 -18.88 5.88 3.82
C GLY A 54 -19.41 6.99 2.90
N LEU A 55 -19.10 8.25 3.20
CA LEU A 55 -19.48 9.39 2.37
C LEU A 55 -18.79 9.36 1.00
N LYS A 56 -17.49 9.07 0.96
CA LYS A 56 -16.73 8.88 -0.29
C LYS A 56 -17.36 7.78 -1.15
N GLY A 57 -17.76 6.68 -0.55
CA GLY A 57 -18.47 5.58 -1.20
C GLY A 57 -19.83 6.02 -1.75
N TYR A 58 -20.61 6.76 -0.96
CA TYR A 58 -21.88 7.34 -1.40
C TYR A 58 -21.72 8.28 -2.60
N MET A 59 -20.70 9.14 -2.58
CA MET A 59 -20.39 10.08 -3.67
C MET A 59 -19.92 9.36 -4.94
N LYS A 60 -19.14 8.29 -4.82
CA LYS A 60 -18.67 7.49 -5.97
C LYS A 60 -19.77 6.59 -6.55
N GLY A 61 -20.66 6.09 -5.69
CA GLY A 61 -21.61 5.03 -6.01
C GLY A 61 -21.01 3.63 -5.94
N LEU A 62 -21.87 2.61 -5.88
CA LEU A 62 -21.55 1.20 -5.67
C LEU A 62 -20.59 0.69 -6.73
N ILE A 63 -20.95 0.83 -8.01
CA ILE A 63 -20.17 0.30 -9.13
C ILE A 63 -18.75 0.85 -9.08
N ASN A 64 -18.58 2.18 -9.03
CA ASN A 64 -17.26 2.80 -8.98
C ASN A 64 -16.47 2.42 -7.71
N THR A 65 -17.14 2.21 -6.57
CA THR A 65 -16.46 1.83 -5.33
C THR A 65 -15.96 0.39 -5.39
N VAL A 66 -16.78 -0.54 -5.90
CA VAL A 66 -16.38 -1.94 -6.14
C VAL A 66 -15.25 -2.02 -7.16
N PHE A 67 -15.37 -1.36 -8.31
CA PHE A 67 -14.29 -1.33 -9.31
C PHE A 67 -13.03 -0.65 -8.78
N SER A 68 -13.15 0.36 -7.90
CA SER A 68 -11.99 0.93 -7.23
C SER A 68 -11.29 -0.09 -6.34
N LEU A 69 -12.04 -0.87 -5.55
CA LEU A 69 -11.50 -1.91 -4.67
C LEU A 69 -10.85 -3.04 -5.47
N VAL A 70 -11.54 -3.55 -6.48
CA VAL A 70 -11.00 -4.55 -7.42
C VAL A 70 -9.77 -3.99 -8.13
N GLY A 71 -9.77 -2.72 -8.52
CA GLY A 71 -8.62 -2.06 -9.13
C GLY A 71 -7.39 -2.01 -8.23
N TYR A 72 -7.57 -1.84 -6.91
CA TYR A 72 -6.47 -1.95 -5.95
C TYR A 72 -5.91 -3.37 -5.89
N ILE A 73 -6.78 -4.37 -5.73
CA ILE A 73 -6.36 -5.78 -5.57
C ILE A 73 -5.73 -6.29 -6.87
N ALA A 74 -6.44 -6.19 -7.99
CA ALA A 74 -5.96 -6.64 -9.29
C ALA A 74 -4.71 -5.86 -9.73
N GLY A 75 -4.64 -4.55 -9.46
CA GLY A 75 -3.46 -3.75 -9.72
C GLY A 75 -2.25 -4.22 -8.92
N LEU A 76 -2.42 -4.56 -7.64
CA LEU A 76 -1.34 -5.03 -6.77
C LEU A 76 -0.86 -6.43 -7.20
N VAL A 77 -1.80 -7.34 -7.50
CA VAL A 77 -1.48 -8.67 -8.02
C VAL A 77 -0.76 -8.58 -9.37
N ALA A 78 -1.27 -7.78 -10.31
CA ALA A 78 -0.63 -7.59 -11.60
C ALA A 78 0.76 -6.97 -11.46
N ALA A 79 0.90 -5.93 -10.63
CA ALA A 79 2.19 -5.30 -10.37
C ALA A 79 3.20 -6.30 -9.80
N TYR A 80 2.80 -7.10 -8.81
CA TYR A 80 3.66 -8.15 -8.23
C TYR A 80 4.12 -9.18 -9.27
N LEU A 81 3.21 -9.62 -10.15
CA LEU A 81 3.50 -10.64 -11.17
C LEU A 81 4.34 -10.12 -12.35
N PHE A 82 4.14 -8.86 -12.75
CA PHE A 82 4.69 -8.32 -13.99
C PHE A 82 5.83 -7.31 -13.79
N SER A 83 5.98 -6.71 -12.60
CA SER A 83 7.08 -5.76 -12.34
C SER A 83 8.47 -6.34 -12.55
N PRO A 84 8.77 -7.61 -12.18
CA PRO A 84 10.11 -8.16 -12.38
C PRO A 84 10.48 -8.24 -13.86
N LYS A 85 9.50 -8.58 -14.71
CA LYS A 85 9.66 -8.69 -16.17
C LYS A 85 9.83 -7.31 -16.80
N LEU A 86 9.00 -6.34 -16.41
CA LEU A 86 9.10 -4.97 -16.92
C LEU A 86 10.41 -4.30 -16.50
N ALA A 87 10.90 -4.57 -15.29
CA ALA A 87 12.18 -4.06 -14.80
C ALA A 87 13.36 -4.52 -15.67
N LEU A 88 13.40 -5.80 -16.08
CA LEU A 88 14.42 -6.33 -16.98
C LEU A 88 14.43 -5.61 -18.33
N VAL A 89 13.25 -5.32 -18.87
CA VAL A 89 13.12 -4.56 -20.13
C VAL A 89 13.58 -3.12 -19.93
N MET A 90 13.19 -2.47 -18.82
CA MET A 90 13.61 -1.11 -18.49
C MET A 90 15.11 -0.99 -18.28
N GLN A 91 15.76 -2.01 -17.71
CA GLN A 91 17.20 -2.03 -17.47
C GLN A 91 18.01 -1.93 -18.76
N ARG A 92 17.52 -2.54 -19.84
CA ARG A 92 18.15 -2.48 -21.18
C ARG A 92 17.86 -1.18 -21.93
N SER A 93 16.94 -0.36 -21.44
CA SER A 93 16.50 0.88 -22.08
C SER A 93 17.31 2.10 -21.61
N ALA A 94 17.08 3.26 -22.24
CA ALA A 94 17.65 4.54 -21.82
C ALA A 94 17.34 4.90 -20.35
N ILE A 95 16.24 4.40 -19.80
CA ILE A 95 15.86 4.61 -18.39
C ILE A 95 16.86 3.89 -17.48
N GLY A 96 17.18 2.63 -17.77
CA GLY A 96 18.15 1.85 -17.00
C GLY A 96 19.54 2.49 -16.99
N GLN A 97 19.99 2.98 -18.15
CA GLN A 97 21.27 3.69 -18.26
C GLN A 97 21.27 5.00 -17.46
N SER A 98 20.17 5.76 -17.51
CA SER A 98 20.03 7.02 -16.76
C SER A 98 20.03 6.79 -15.25
N VAL A 99 19.36 5.73 -14.79
CA VAL A 99 19.36 5.33 -13.37
C VAL A 99 20.75 4.86 -12.96
N SER A 100 21.42 4.03 -13.76
CA SER A 100 22.80 3.58 -13.47
C SER A 100 23.77 4.74 -13.38
N LYS A 101 23.72 5.69 -14.33
CA LYS A 101 24.62 6.84 -14.32
C LYS A 101 24.40 7.72 -13.07
N LYS A 102 23.14 7.99 -12.71
CA LYS A 102 22.82 8.74 -11.48
C LYS A 102 23.26 7.99 -10.23
N LEU A 103 23.15 6.67 -10.23
CA LEU A 103 23.61 5.85 -9.11
C LEU A 103 25.14 5.92 -8.95
N ASP A 104 25.87 5.83 -10.07
CA ASP A 104 27.33 6.00 -10.10
C ASP A 104 27.76 7.41 -9.61
N GLU A 105 27.02 8.46 -9.99
CA GLU A 105 27.26 9.84 -9.54
C GLU A 105 26.98 10.03 -8.04
N LEU A 106 25.90 9.44 -7.51
CA LEU A 106 25.48 9.63 -6.12
C LEU A 106 26.28 8.80 -5.12
N ILE A 107 26.75 7.62 -5.52
CA ILE A 107 27.49 6.72 -4.64
C ILE A 107 28.72 6.15 -5.39
N PRO A 108 29.80 6.94 -5.54
CA PRO A 108 31.01 6.52 -6.26
C PRO A 108 31.66 5.26 -5.67
N ALA A 109 31.47 4.99 -4.38
CA ALA A 109 31.93 3.76 -3.75
C ALA A 109 31.30 2.49 -4.37
N LEU A 110 30.07 2.56 -4.91
CA LEU A 110 29.45 1.45 -5.63
C LEU A 110 30.15 1.16 -6.96
N SER A 111 30.75 2.17 -7.60
CA SER A 111 31.55 1.99 -8.81
C SER A 111 32.87 1.26 -8.55
N GLN A 112 33.40 1.31 -7.32
CA GLN A 112 34.58 0.52 -6.91
C GLN A 112 34.21 -0.95 -6.65
N ILE A 113 32.97 -1.22 -6.22
CA ILE A 113 32.39 -2.55 -6.04
C ILE A 113 31.90 -3.13 -7.39
N LYS A 114 31.78 -2.30 -8.44
CA LYS A 114 31.35 -2.68 -9.80
C LYS A 114 32.15 -3.84 -10.40
N ASN A 115 33.41 -3.99 -10.01
CA ASN A 115 34.29 -5.05 -10.49
C ASN A 115 34.18 -6.34 -9.68
N LEU A 116 33.46 -6.32 -8.55
CA LEU A 116 33.17 -7.51 -7.75
C LEU A 116 31.98 -8.24 -8.38
N SER A 117 32.29 -9.26 -9.16
CA SER A 117 31.26 -10.07 -9.82
C SER A 117 30.50 -10.90 -8.78
N LEU A 118 29.18 -11.02 -8.89
CA LEU A 118 28.41 -12.00 -8.10
C LEU A 118 28.90 -13.43 -8.38
N ALA A 119 29.52 -13.67 -9.54
CA ALA A 119 30.19 -14.93 -9.84
C ALA A 119 31.50 -15.09 -9.03
N GLU A 120 32.23 -14.01 -8.77
CA GLU A 120 33.38 -14.03 -7.86
C GLU A 120 32.93 -14.32 -6.42
N SER A 121 31.75 -13.82 -6.02
CA SER A 121 31.13 -14.13 -4.72
C SER A 121 30.70 -15.60 -4.62
N ARG A 122 30.17 -16.20 -5.71
CA ARG A 122 29.93 -17.65 -5.81
C ARG A 122 31.22 -18.46 -5.75
N THR A 123 32.30 -17.98 -6.37
CA THR A 123 33.61 -18.63 -6.25
C THR A 123 34.18 -18.49 -4.85
N LEU A 124 34.07 -17.34 -4.19
CA LEU A 124 34.50 -17.16 -2.80
C LEU A 124 33.72 -18.09 -1.85
N LEU A 125 32.44 -18.34 -2.12
CA LEU A 125 31.62 -19.33 -1.41
C LEU A 125 32.06 -20.78 -1.69
N SER A 126 32.34 -21.13 -2.95
CA SER A 126 32.80 -22.48 -3.32
C SER A 126 34.26 -22.76 -2.92
N TYR A 127 35.06 -21.71 -2.74
CA TYR A 127 36.39 -21.76 -2.13
C TYR A 127 36.32 -21.72 -0.60
N ALA A 128 35.35 -21.04 0.01
CA ALA A 128 35.13 -21.06 1.46
C ALA A 128 34.74 -22.46 1.97
N ASP A 129 33.97 -23.22 1.20
CA ASP A 129 33.69 -24.64 1.50
C ASP A 129 34.93 -25.55 1.37
N LYS A 130 35.98 -25.08 0.70
CA LYS A 130 37.25 -25.80 0.55
C LYS A 130 38.34 -25.36 1.53
N ILE A 131 38.09 -24.32 2.33
CA ILE A 131 39.04 -23.77 3.30
C ILE A 131 38.45 -23.96 4.71
N PRO A 132 38.91 -24.95 5.49
CA PRO A 132 38.36 -25.29 6.81
C PRO A 132 38.40 -24.11 7.81
N GLU A 133 39.39 -23.23 7.69
CA GLU A 133 39.52 -22.04 8.53
C GLU A 133 38.39 -21.03 8.29
N LEU A 134 37.90 -20.88 7.04
CA LEU A 134 36.77 -19.99 6.76
C LEU A 134 35.46 -20.55 7.33
N GLN A 135 35.21 -21.86 7.24
CA GLN A 135 34.02 -22.49 7.83
C GLN A 135 33.96 -22.33 9.36
N ALA A 136 35.11 -22.37 10.04
CA ALA A 136 35.19 -22.12 11.47
C ALA A 136 34.75 -20.68 11.81
N HIS A 137 35.30 -19.68 11.11
CA HIS A 137 34.96 -18.27 11.33
C HIS A 137 33.54 -17.89 10.84
N LEU A 138 33.02 -18.59 9.83
CA LEU A 138 31.63 -18.44 9.36
C LEU A 138 30.61 -19.00 10.34
N SER A 139 30.99 -20.02 11.11
CA SER A 139 30.14 -20.61 12.15
C SER A 139 30.05 -19.73 13.39
N GLU A 140 31.08 -18.92 13.65
CA GLU A 140 31.13 -17.99 14.79
C GLU A 140 30.35 -16.70 14.56
N ASN A 141 30.13 -16.28 13.32
CA ASN A 141 29.50 -14.99 13.02
C ASN A 141 28.11 -15.15 12.35
N PRO A 142 27.01 -15.09 13.12
CA PRO A 142 25.66 -15.37 12.64
C PRO A 142 25.17 -14.41 11.54
N LEU A 143 25.68 -13.17 11.52
CA LEU A 143 25.38 -12.20 10.46
C LEU A 143 25.97 -12.62 9.11
N LEU A 144 27.21 -13.13 9.10
CA LEU A 144 27.84 -13.63 7.87
C LEU A 144 27.07 -14.84 7.31
N ARG A 145 26.61 -15.74 8.17
CA ARG A 145 25.73 -16.85 7.77
C ARG A 145 24.45 -16.36 7.11
N GLN A 146 23.81 -15.34 7.68
CA GLN A 146 22.57 -14.79 7.15
C GLN A 146 22.79 -14.09 5.79
N VAL A 147 23.87 -13.33 5.63
CA VAL A 147 24.23 -12.70 4.36
C VAL A 147 24.52 -13.76 3.28
N LEU A 148 25.23 -14.83 3.62
CA LEU A 148 25.53 -15.92 2.68
C LEU A 148 24.29 -16.73 2.29
N SER A 149 23.39 -17.02 3.24
CA SER A 149 22.15 -17.75 2.94
C SER A 149 21.19 -16.95 2.05
N VAL A 150 21.15 -15.63 2.21
CA VAL A 150 20.36 -14.75 1.33
C VAL A 150 21.00 -14.71 -0.08
N THR A 151 22.32 -14.75 -0.15
CA THR A 151 23.07 -14.73 -1.41
C THR A 151 22.95 -16.06 -2.18
N SER A 152 22.96 -17.21 -1.49
CA SER A 152 22.77 -18.52 -2.11
C SER A 152 21.31 -18.76 -2.54
N ALA A 153 20.32 -18.32 -1.74
CA ALA A 153 18.91 -18.37 -2.13
C ALA A 153 18.60 -17.51 -3.37
N ALA A 154 19.28 -16.35 -3.51
CA ALA A 154 19.21 -15.51 -4.71
C ALA A 154 19.96 -16.12 -5.92
N ALA A 155 20.89 -17.05 -5.68
CA ALA A 155 21.67 -17.73 -6.72
C ALA A 155 20.93 -18.94 -7.32
N ASP A 156 20.23 -19.73 -6.50
CA ASP A 156 19.47 -20.91 -6.94
C ASP A 156 18.12 -20.56 -7.59
N THR A 157 17.64 -19.33 -7.41
CA THR A 157 16.52 -18.79 -8.20
C THR A 157 16.91 -18.49 -9.66
N GLY A 158 18.18 -18.70 -10.03
CA GLY A 158 18.82 -18.35 -11.31
C GLY A 158 18.34 -19.07 -12.58
N THR A 159 17.27 -19.88 -12.56
CA THR A 159 16.66 -20.43 -13.79
C THR A 159 15.55 -19.53 -14.37
N MET A 160 15.14 -18.48 -13.65
CA MET A 160 14.15 -17.49 -14.10
C MET A 160 14.73 -16.06 -14.24
N TYR A 161 16.05 -15.91 -14.11
CA TYR A 161 16.75 -14.65 -14.33
C TYR A 161 17.63 -14.80 -15.57
N PRO A 162 17.47 -13.97 -16.62
CA PRO A 162 18.45 -13.93 -17.69
C PRO A 162 19.81 -13.54 -17.07
N GLU A 163 20.87 -14.18 -17.56
CA GLU A 163 22.29 -14.13 -17.17
C GLU A 163 22.96 -12.73 -17.15
N THR A 164 22.21 -11.64 -16.98
CA THR A 164 22.65 -10.25 -17.22
C THR A 164 22.77 -9.37 -15.97
N VAL A 165 22.77 -9.93 -14.76
CA VAL A 165 23.03 -9.17 -13.52
C VAL A 165 24.28 -9.75 -12.86
N VAL A 166 25.45 -9.32 -13.35
CA VAL A 166 26.74 -9.87 -12.93
C VAL A 166 27.35 -9.02 -11.79
N THR A 167 26.80 -7.82 -11.49
CA THR A 167 27.37 -6.88 -10.50
C THR A 167 26.36 -6.40 -9.45
N VAL A 168 26.87 -5.99 -8.27
CA VAL A 168 26.06 -5.39 -7.18
C VAL A 168 25.32 -4.13 -7.67
N ASN A 169 25.95 -3.35 -8.54
CA ASN A 169 25.34 -2.18 -9.18
C ASN A 169 24.09 -2.58 -9.99
N ASP A 170 24.19 -3.61 -10.82
CA ASP A 170 23.05 -4.06 -11.63
C ASP A 170 21.89 -4.55 -10.77
N LEU A 171 22.17 -5.16 -9.61
CA LEU A 171 21.14 -5.58 -8.66
C LEU A 171 20.40 -4.39 -8.02
N ILE A 172 21.14 -3.34 -7.64
CA ILE A 172 20.57 -2.11 -7.09
C ILE A 172 19.73 -1.40 -8.17
N VAL A 173 20.28 -1.23 -9.37
CA VAL A 173 19.55 -0.64 -10.52
C VAL A 173 18.30 -1.44 -10.82
N TYR A 174 18.39 -2.76 -10.90
CA TYR A 174 17.25 -3.65 -11.13
C TYR A 174 16.17 -3.48 -10.06
N THR A 175 16.56 -3.40 -8.78
CA THR A 175 15.62 -3.23 -7.67
C THR A 175 14.89 -1.89 -7.75
N ILE A 176 15.60 -0.80 -8.04
CA ILE A 176 15.01 0.54 -8.25
C ILE A 176 14.01 0.47 -9.42
N LEU A 177 14.41 -0.12 -10.55
CA LEU A 177 13.55 -0.26 -11.71
C LEU A 177 12.35 -1.16 -11.45
N ASN A 178 12.49 -2.20 -10.61
CA ASN A 178 11.40 -3.08 -10.22
C ASN A 178 10.36 -2.35 -9.36
N ILE A 179 10.79 -1.50 -8.43
CA ILE A 179 9.87 -0.66 -7.65
C ILE A 179 9.13 0.33 -8.58
N LEU A 180 9.85 0.97 -9.51
CA LEU A 180 9.23 1.87 -10.49
C LEU A 180 8.23 1.13 -11.40
N ALA A 181 8.62 -0.02 -11.93
CA ALA A 181 7.78 -0.88 -12.76
C ALA A 181 6.51 -1.32 -12.00
N PHE A 182 6.66 -1.71 -10.73
CA PHE A 182 5.54 -2.07 -9.86
C PHE A 182 4.55 -0.91 -9.75
N LEU A 183 5.03 0.30 -9.45
CA LEU A 183 4.17 1.49 -9.32
C LEU A 183 3.46 1.81 -10.64
N VAL A 184 4.18 1.76 -11.77
CA VAL A 184 3.59 2.05 -13.09
C VAL A 184 2.51 1.03 -13.44
N ILE A 185 2.77 -0.27 -13.27
CA ILE A 185 1.80 -1.32 -13.58
C ILE A 185 0.58 -1.21 -12.66
N PHE A 186 0.80 -1.03 -11.35
CA PHE A 186 -0.27 -0.84 -10.37
C PHE A 186 -1.18 0.33 -10.78
N LEU A 187 -0.60 1.49 -11.09
CA LEU A 187 -1.35 2.68 -11.49
C LEU A 187 -2.08 2.47 -12.82
N ALA A 188 -1.43 1.84 -13.80
CA ALA A 188 -2.01 1.57 -15.11
C ALA A 188 -3.22 0.63 -15.00
N VAL A 189 -3.08 -0.51 -14.33
CA VAL A 189 -4.16 -1.49 -14.15
C VAL A 189 -5.31 -0.90 -13.35
N LYS A 190 -4.98 -0.23 -12.23
CA LYS A 190 -5.99 0.47 -11.41
C LYS A 190 -6.75 1.50 -12.23
N LEU A 191 -6.06 2.27 -13.07
CA LEU A 191 -6.69 3.28 -13.93
C LEU A 191 -7.64 2.62 -14.94
N VAL A 192 -7.20 1.56 -15.63
CA VAL A 192 -8.03 0.84 -16.60
C VAL A 192 -9.31 0.30 -15.95
N ILE A 193 -9.19 -0.39 -14.81
CA ILE A 193 -10.35 -0.94 -14.09
C ILE A 193 -11.29 0.18 -13.63
N LEU A 194 -10.75 1.30 -13.15
CA LEU A 194 -11.54 2.45 -12.73
C LEU A 194 -12.26 3.11 -13.91
N LEU A 195 -11.65 3.16 -15.09
CA LEU A 195 -12.31 3.66 -16.31
C LEU A 195 -13.46 2.75 -16.73
N ILE A 196 -13.27 1.42 -16.68
CA ILE A 196 -14.33 0.45 -16.96
C ILE A 196 -15.51 0.65 -16.01
N GLY A 197 -15.24 0.80 -14.70
CA GLY A 197 -16.29 1.07 -13.70
C GLY A 197 -17.07 2.36 -13.98
N LYS A 198 -16.39 3.42 -14.42
CA LYS A 198 -17.03 4.69 -14.79
C LYS A 198 -17.93 4.55 -16.03
N LEU A 199 -17.47 3.82 -17.05
CA LEU A 199 -18.26 3.56 -18.25
C LEU A 199 -19.52 2.74 -17.90
N LEU A 200 -19.36 1.69 -17.10
CA LEU A 200 -20.47 0.85 -16.65
C LEU A 200 -21.48 1.66 -15.84
N THR A 201 -21.00 2.49 -14.91
CA THR A 201 -21.85 3.38 -14.11
C THR A 201 -22.68 4.32 -14.98
N LYS A 202 -22.09 4.86 -16.06
CA LYS A 202 -22.78 5.78 -16.98
C LYS A 202 -23.93 5.09 -17.72
N VAL A 203 -23.76 3.82 -18.10
CA VAL A 203 -24.79 3.03 -18.80
C VAL A 203 -25.92 2.65 -17.84
N LEU A 204 -25.58 2.20 -16.62
CA LEU A 204 -26.55 1.64 -15.67
C LEU A 204 -27.38 2.69 -14.91
N ASN A 205 -26.84 3.88 -14.65
CA ASN A 205 -27.54 4.93 -13.90
C ASN A 205 -28.51 5.77 -14.75
N SER A 206 -29.14 5.17 -15.76
CA SER A 206 -30.11 5.87 -16.63
C SER A 206 -31.48 6.11 -15.96
N SER A 207 -31.79 5.45 -14.83
CA SER A 207 -33.04 5.66 -14.08
C SER A 207 -32.80 6.19 -12.66
N ALA A 208 -33.76 6.99 -12.16
CA ALA A 208 -33.66 7.66 -10.85
C ALA A 208 -33.57 6.69 -9.67
N MET A 209 -34.29 5.56 -9.71
CA MET A 209 -34.31 4.57 -8.64
C MET A 209 -32.98 3.79 -8.56
N ILE A 210 -32.39 3.44 -9.70
CA ILE A 210 -31.07 2.78 -9.77
C ILE A 210 -29.98 3.72 -9.25
N GLY A 211 -30.09 5.02 -9.52
CA GLY A 211 -29.16 6.02 -9.01
C GLY A 211 -29.06 6.07 -7.48
N THR A 212 -30.20 6.04 -6.77
CA THR A 212 -30.22 6.05 -5.29
C THR A 212 -29.69 4.75 -4.71
N ALA A 213 -30.12 3.59 -5.25
CA ALA A 213 -29.61 2.29 -4.83
C ALA A 213 -28.09 2.18 -5.05
N ASN A 214 -27.58 2.67 -6.19
CA ASN A 214 -26.14 2.73 -6.46
C ASN A 214 -25.40 3.59 -5.43
N ARG A 215 -25.93 4.74 -5.01
CA ARG A 215 -25.27 5.56 -3.98
C ARG A 215 -25.30 4.89 -2.60
N MET A 216 -26.41 4.29 -2.19
CA MET A 216 -26.50 3.58 -0.92
C MET A 216 -25.60 2.35 -0.87
N GLY A 217 -25.56 1.55 -1.94
CA GLY A 217 -24.60 0.45 -2.03
C GLY A 217 -23.15 0.95 -1.99
N GLY A 218 -22.88 2.10 -2.62
CA GLY A 218 -21.58 2.76 -2.52
C GLY A 218 -21.19 3.12 -1.09
N MET A 219 -22.14 3.60 -0.29
CA MET A 219 -21.93 3.86 1.14
C MET A 219 -21.56 2.60 1.92
N ALA A 220 -22.28 1.50 1.71
CA ALA A 220 -22.02 0.23 2.38
C ALA A 220 -20.60 -0.30 2.07
N ILE A 221 -20.20 -0.33 0.80
CA ILE A 221 -18.83 -0.72 0.41
C ILE A 221 -17.81 0.31 0.91
N GLY A 222 -18.17 1.59 0.94
CA GLY A 222 -17.34 2.64 1.54
C GLY A 222 -17.04 2.38 3.01
N PHE A 223 -18.02 1.97 3.81
CA PHE A 223 -17.78 1.56 5.20
C PHE A 223 -16.84 0.37 5.31
N VAL A 224 -16.97 -0.63 4.42
CA VAL A 224 -16.02 -1.74 4.36
C VAL A 224 -14.60 -1.25 4.05
N GLU A 225 -14.42 -0.36 3.07
CA GLU A 225 -13.11 0.26 2.76
C GLU A 225 -12.57 1.02 4.00
N GLY A 226 -13.43 1.76 4.70
CA GLY A 226 -13.09 2.48 5.93
C GLY A 226 -12.66 1.56 7.07
N ILE A 227 -13.37 0.45 7.28
CA ILE A 227 -13.03 -0.57 8.29
C ILE A 227 -11.66 -1.17 7.98
N LEU A 228 -11.41 -1.55 6.72
CA LEU A 228 -10.11 -2.09 6.29
C LEU A 228 -8.96 -1.08 6.52
N ILE A 229 -9.19 0.20 6.26
CA ILE A 229 -8.21 1.27 6.51
C ILE A 229 -7.97 1.44 8.01
N CYS A 230 -9.04 1.51 8.82
CA CYS A 230 -8.91 1.64 10.27
C CYS A 230 -8.15 0.45 10.86
N TYR A 231 -8.44 -0.76 10.36
CA TYR A 231 -7.72 -1.96 10.71
C TYR A 231 -6.22 -1.83 10.41
N LEU A 232 -5.87 -1.53 9.16
CA LEU A 232 -4.48 -1.39 8.74
C LEU A 232 -3.75 -0.33 9.57
N VAL A 233 -4.38 0.81 9.82
CA VAL A 233 -3.74 1.93 10.52
C VAL A 233 -3.65 1.67 12.01
N PHE A 234 -4.78 1.47 12.68
CA PHE A 234 -4.79 1.39 14.13
C PHE A 234 -4.27 0.04 14.60
N VAL A 235 -4.71 -1.09 14.06
CA VAL A 235 -4.29 -2.41 14.58
C VAL A 235 -2.86 -2.77 14.17
N PHE A 236 -2.40 -2.34 12.98
CA PHE A 236 -1.08 -2.73 12.47
C PHE A 236 -0.05 -1.58 12.52
N VAL A 237 -0.31 -0.46 11.85
CA VAL A 237 0.68 0.62 11.70
C VAL A 237 0.99 1.29 13.05
N VAL A 238 0.00 1.63 13.87
CA VAL A 238 0.24 2.33 15.15
C VAL A 238 1.08 1.49 16.12
N PRO A 239 0.76 0.20 16.39
CA PRO A 239 1.62 -0.67 17.19
C PRO A 239 3.01 -0.86 16.61
N ALA A 240 3.13 -1.03 15.28
CA ALA A 240 4.42 -1.16 14.62
C ALA A 240 5.30 0.08 14.84
N LEU A 241 4.73 1.28 14.69
CA LEU A 241 5.43 2.55 14.94
C LEU A 241 5.77 2.76 16.43
N GLY A 242 4.94 2.25 17.33
CA GLY A 242 5.23 2.24 18.77
C GLY A 242 6.36 1.28 19.13
N ALA A 243 6.41 0.10 18.50
CA ALA A 243 7.46 -0.90 18.74
C ALA A 243 8.86 -0.39 18.36
N VAL A 244 8.97 0.46 17.33
CA VAL A 244 10.23 1.12 16.93
C VAL A 244 10.47 2.46 17.62
N ASN A 245 9.68 2.81 18.64
CA ASN A 245 9.77 4.07 19.40
C ASN A 245 9.67 5.36 18.54
N ILE A 246 9.07 5.30 17.36
CA ILE A 246 8.84 6.48 16.51
C ILE A 246 7.67 7.32 17.08
N VAL A 247 6.63 6.65 17.59
CA VAL A 247 5.44 7.29 18.17
C VAL A 247 5.19 6.74 19.57
N LYS A 248 5.04 7.62 20.57
CA LYS A 248 4.58 7.20 21.90
C LYS A 248 3.09 6.88 21.83
N ILE A 249 2.74 5.62 22.09
CA ILE A 249 1.33 5.19 22.10
C ILE A 249 0.64 5.81 23.33
N PRO A 250 -0.41 6.62 23.13
CA PRO A 250 -1.13 7.27 24.23
C PRO A 250 -2.01 6.26 24.99
N GLU A 251 -2.24 6.47 26.29
CA GLU A 251 -3.06 5.57 27.13
C GLU A 251 -4.49 5.41 26.59
N ASN A 252 -5.05 6.46 25.98
CA ASN A 252 -6.37 6.42 25.35
C ASN A 252 -6.46 5.39 24.19
N TYR A 253 -5.33 5.04 23.57
CA TYR A 253 -5.31 4.03 22.51
C TYR A 253 -5.66 2.64 23.05
N THR A 254 -5.13 2.26 24.22
CA THR A 254 -5.44 0.96 24.84
C THR A 254 -6.82 0.95 25.50
N GLN A 255 -7.34 2.11 25.89
CA GLN A 255 -8.67 2.29 26.45
C GLN A 255 -9.79 2.43 25.39
N SER A 256 -9.45 2.43 24.10
CA SER A 256 -10.45 2.56 23.02
C SER A 256 -11.41 1.36 23.00
N ILE A 257 -12.70 1.67 23.08
CA ILE A 257 -13.77 0.68 23.03
C ILE A 257 -13.85 0.07 21.63
N VAL A 258 -13.74 0.91 20.59
CA VAL A 258 -13.83 0.48 19.20
C VAL A 258 -12.66 -0.43 18.84
N LEU A 259 -11.44 -0.12 19.29
CA LEU A 259 -10.27 -0.98 19.07
C LEU A 259 -10.37 -2.30 19.84
N THR A 260 -10.88 -2.25 21.08
CA THR A 260 -11.12 -3.48 21.86
C THR A 260 -12.11 -4.40 21.14
N TRP A 261 -13.19 -3.85 20.57
CA TRP A 261 -14.14 -4.60 19.76
C TRP A 261 -13.50 -5.18 18.50
N PHE A 262 -12.70 -4.39 17.77
CA PHE A 262 -11.97 -4.88 16.59
C PHE A 262 -11.05 -6.05 16.93
N ASN A 263 -10.27 -5.93 18.00
CA ASN A 263 -9.34 -6.99 18.41
C ASN A 263 -10.08 -8.29 18.78
N LYS A 264 -11.25 -8.20 19.43
CA LYS A 264 -12.09 -9.37 19.71
C LYS A 264 -12.63 -10.01 18.44
N LEU A 265 -13.06 -9.21 17.47
CA LEU A 265 -13.54 -9.71 16.19
C LEU A 265 -12.43 -10.44 15.42
N ILE A 266 -11.19 -9.93 15.47
CA ILE A 266 -10.02 -10.60 14.90
C ILE A 266 -9.81 -11.95 15.58
N ALA A 267 -9.74 -11.96 16.91
CA ALA A 267 -9.54 -13.17 17.71
C ALA A 267 -10.55 -14.25 17.30
N LEU A 268 -11.81 -13.87 17.14
CA LEU A 268 -12.88 -14.77 16.67
C LEU A 268 -12.66 -15.29 15.23
N ILE A 269 -12.14 -14.48 14.31
CA ILE A 269 -11.84 -14.89 12.92
C ILE A 269 -10.62 -15.82 12.87
N ILE A 270 -9.58 -15.55 13.66
CA ILE A 270 -8.34 -16.34 13.67
C ILE A 270 -8.41 -17.55 14.59
N GLY A 271 -9.51 -17.73 15.33
CA GLY A 271 -9.72 -18.84 16.25
C GLY A 271 -8.85 -18.76 17.52
N ALA A 272 -8.53 -17.54 17.97
CA ALA A 272 -7.77 -17.26 19.19
C ALA A 272 -8.68 -16.74 20.32
#